data_AF-A0A928ZHT8-F1
#
_entry.id   AF-A0A928ZHT8-F1
#
_cell.length_a   1.000
_cell.length_b   1.000
_cell.length_c   1.000
_cell.angle_alpha   90.00
_cell.angle_beta   90.00
_cell.angle_gamma   90.00
#
_symmetry.space_group_name_H-M   'P 1'
#
loop_
_entity.id
_entity.type
_entity.pdbx_description
1 polymer ?
#
loop_
_entity_poly.entity_id
_entity_poly.type
_entity_poly.pdbx_seq_one_letter_code
_entity_poly.pdbx_strand_id
1 'polypeptide(L)'
;MQDSAFELAENIDKKRVLYKLHQPMWYMYDLSAIDLNLENWTTIKYMNDSGDDFHEDIDQVPNNSGGIYLFSIKCPLIPGMTDFPAYIGRAKLTEGQSIRKRCREYFTKWFRSDERPKITRLINYWGKDLYLSFIEIEENDDIVHFEKYLINSLLLPFNDKIPDKEIQDAIKAFQQ
;
A
#
# COMPACT_ATOMS: atom_id res chain seq x y z
N MET A 1 -15.30 23.16 -15.98
CA MET A 1 -14.13 23.47 -16.82
C MET A 1 -13.95 22.28 -17.74
N GLN A 2 -14.01 22.49 -19.05
CA GLN A 2 -13.55 21.47 -20.01
C GLN A 2 -12.03 21.55 -20.00
N ASP A 3 -11.38 20.63 -19.29
CA ASP A 3 -9.96 20.38 -19.51
C ASP A 3 -9.78 20.14 -21.02
N SER A 4 -8.83 20.83 -21.65
CA SER A 4 -8.49 20.59 -23.05
C SER A 4 -8.15 19.10 -23.23
N ALA A 5 -8.38 18.53 -24.42
CA ALA A 5 -8.09 17.11 -24.67
C ALA A 5 -6.64 16.72 -24.29
N PHE A 6 -5.71 17.68 -24.40
CA PHE A 6 -4.33 17.55 -23.94
C PHE A 6 -4.22 17.44 -22.40
N GLU A 7 -4.83 18.36 -21.65
CA GLU A 7 -4.82 18.34 -20.17
C GLU A 7 -5.48 17.07 -19.63
N LEU A 8 -6.58 16.62 -20.24
CA LEU A 8 -7.22 15.36 -19.90
C LEU A 8 -6.28 14.17 -20.13
N ALA A 9 -5.62 14.12 -21.30
CA ALA A 9 -4.66 13.05 -21.61
C ALA A 9 -3.48 13.05 -20.63
N GLU A 10 -2.94 14.23 -20.31
CA GLU A 10 -1.84 14.38 -19.34
C GLU A 10 -2.27 13.92 -17.93
N ASN A 11 -3.49 14.29 -17.51
CA ASN A 11 -4.06 13.89 -16.24
C ASN A 11 -4.28 12.37 -16.13
N ILE A 12 -4.71 11.73 -17.22
CA ILE A 12 -4.87 10.27 -17.29
C ILE A 12 -3.50 9.59 -17.20
N ASP A 13 -2.50 10.04 -17.95
CA ASP A 13 -1.16 9.42 -17.94
C ASP A 13 -0.49 9.53 -16.56
N LYS A 14 -0.58 10.70 -15.91
CA LYS A 14 -0.09 10.91 -14.54
C LYS A 14 -0.71 9.92 -13.54
N LYS A 15 -1.97 9.50 -13.77
CA LYS A 15 -2.74 8.54 -12.97
C LYS A 15 -2.74 7.11 -13.53
N ARG A 16 -1.73 6.74 -14.33
CA ARG A 16 -1.56 5.36 -14.79
C ARG A 16 -0.95 4.47 -13.71
N VAL A 17 -1.51 3.28 -13.50
CA VAL A 17 -0.94 2.26 -12.59
C VAL A 17 -0.71 0.98 -13.39
N LEU A 18 0.47 0.36 -13.21
CA LEU A 18 0.85 -0.87 -13.90
C LEU A 18 0.88 -2.04 -12.90
N TYR A 19 0.03 -3.04 -13.12
CA TYR A 19 0.01 -4.27 -12.33
C TYR A 19 0.80 -5.38 -13.01
N LYS A 20 1.59 -6.11 -12.23
CA LYS A 20 2.34 -7.28 -12.67
C LYS A 20 1.66 -8.54 -12.15
N LEU A 21 0.93 -9.22 -13.02
CA LEU A 21 0.15 -10.42 -12.66
C LEU A 21 0.94 -11.68 -13.02
N HIS A 22 1.84 -12.10 -12.13
CA HIS A 22 2.67 -13.29 -12.33
C HIS A 22 2.14 -14.48 -11.51
N GLN A 23 1.19 -15.23 -12.08
CA GLN A 23 0.49 -16.30 -11.37
C GLN A 23 1.39 -17.29 -10.62
N PRO A 24 2.51 -17.82 -11.18
CA PRO A 24 3.36 -18.73 -10.41
C PRO A 24 3.93 -18.17 -9.10
N MET A 25 4.11 -16.85 -8.98
CA MET A 25 4.66 -16.24 -7.77
C MET A 25 3.63 -16.21 -6.62
N TRP A 26 2.35 -16.33 -6.93
CA TRP A 26 1.28 -16.40 -5.93
C TRP A 26 1.33 -17.70 -5.12
N TYR A 27 1.99 -18.73 -5.65
CA TYR A 27 2.12 -20.05 -5.05
C TYR A 27 3.54 -20.37 -4.58
N MET A 28 4.44 -19.38 -4.62
CA MET A 28 5.86 -19.57 -4.29
C MET A 28 6.10 -19.77 -2.79
N TYR A 29 5.25 -19.17 -1.96
CA TYR A 29 5.40 -19.16 -0.50
C TYR A 29 4.15 -19.69 0.18
N ASP A 30 4.33 -20.38 1.31
CA ASP A 30 3.23 -20.75 2.19
C ASP A 30 2.86 -19.55 3.07
N LEU A 31 1.62 -19.08 2.91
CA LEU A 31 1.04 -17.97 3.66
C LEU A 31 -0.16 -18.43 4.51
N SER A 32 -0.32 -19.74 4.74
CA SER A 32 -1.44 -20.30 5.50
C SER A 32 -1.47 -19.89 6.98
N ALA A 33 -0.33 -19.46 7.52
CA ALA A 33 -0.18 -19.02 8.90
C ALA A 33 -0.65 -17.57 9.14
N ILE A 34 -0.98 -16.82 8.09
CA ILE A 34 -1.55 -15.47 8.19
C ILE A 34 -2.94 -15.45 7.55
N ASP A 35 -3.90 -14.82 8.22
CA ASP A 35 -5.22 -14.62 7.64
C ASP A 35 -5.16 -13.53 6.56
N LEU A 36 -5.28 -13.94 5.29
CA LEU A 36 -5.28 -13.03 4.14
C LEU A 36 -6.70 -12.72 3.63
N ASN A 37 -7.74 -13.15 4.34
CA ASN A 37 -9.10 -12.72 4.02
C ASN A 37 -9.28 -11.27 4.50
N LEU A 38 -9.34 -10.31 3.57
CA LEU A 38 -9.51 -8.89 3.89
C LEU A 38 -10.80 -8.59 4.67
N GLU A 39 -11.81 -9.46 4.63
CA GLU A 39 -13.02 -9.30 5.45
C GLU A 39 -12.72 -9.37 6.96
N ASN A 40 -11.63 -10.06 7.32
CA ASN A 40 -11.16 -10.17 8.71
C ASN A 40 -10.16 -9.06 9.08
N TRP A 41 -9.80 -8.19 8.14
CA TRP A 41 -8.91 -7.07 8.37
C TRP A 41 -9.72 -5.82 8.69
N THR A 42 -9.21 -4.98 9.58
CA THR A 42 -9.81 -3.65 9.76
C THR A 42 -9.40 -2.77 8.58
N THR A 43 -10.39 -2.17 7.92
CA THR A 43 -10.18 -1.28 6.78
C THR A 43 -10.76 0.09 7.08
N ILE A 44 -9.94 1.12 6.94
CA ILE A 44 -10.33 2.52 7.17
C ILE A 44 -10.08 3.36 5.92
N LYS A 45 -10.80 4.47 5.78
CA LYS A 45 -10.41 5.53 4.86
C LYS A 45 -9.15 6.21 5.40
N TYR A 46 -8.18 6.50 4.54
CA TYR A 46 -6.88 7.01 5.01
C TYR A 46 -6.85 8.54 5.16
N MET A 47 -7.37 9.27 4.17
CA MET A 47 -7.46 10.73 4.19
C MET A 47 -8.92 11.19 4.27
N ASN A 48 -9.13 12.40 4.75
CA ASN A 48 -10.42 13.06 4.69
C ASN A 48 -10.84 13.34 3.22
N ASP A 49 -12.09 13.77 3.02
CA ASP A 49 -12.63 14.07 1.68
C ASP A 49 -11.92 15.25 0.98
N SER A 50 -11.35 16.16 1.77
CA SER A 50 -10.55 17.29 1.27
C SER A 50 -9.19 16.83 0.72
N GLY A 51 -8.65 15.72 1.22
CA GLY A 51 -7.32 15.20 0.89
C GLY A 51 -6.19 16.04 1.49
N ASP A 52 -6.44 16.73 2.60
CA ASP A 52 -5.48 17.64 3.26
C ASP A 52 -5.14 17.23 4.71
N ASP A 53 -5.87 16.27 5.28
CA ASP A 53 -5.61 15.67 6.59
C ASP A 53 -6.01 14.18 6.58
N PHE A 54 -5.70 13.46 7.66
CA PHE A 54 -6.18 12.11 7.89
C PHE A 54 -7.71 12.07 8.03
N HIS A 55 -8.28 10.91 7.69
CA HIS A 55 -9.63 10.59 8.12
C HIS A 55 -9.68 10.40 9.64
N GLU A 56 -10.83 10.64 10.27
CA GLU A 56 -11.02 10.45 11.72
C GLU A 56 -10.76 9.00 12.17
N ASP A 57 -10.99 8.05 11.27
CA ASP A 57 -10.76 6.62 11.51
C ASP A 57 -9.29 6.23 11.67
N ILE A 58 -8.33 7.13 11.43
CA ILE A 58 -6.90 6.83 11.60
C ILE A 58 -6.56 6.38 13.02
N ASP A 59 -7.33 6.82 14.01
CA ASP A 59 -7.14 6.44 15.41
C ASP A 59 -7.68 5.03 15.73
N GLN A 60 -8.40 4.38 14.81
CA GLN A 60 -8.75 2.96 14.90
C GLN A 60 -7.53 2.05 14.66
N VAL A 61 -6.51 2.51 13.91
CA VAL A 61 -5.27 1.76 13.72
C VAL A 61 -4.58 1.61 15.07
N PRO A 62 -4.20 0.43 15.56
CA PRO A 62 -3.56 0.30 16.88
C PRO A 62 -2.21 1.02 16.99
N ASN A 63 -1.97 1.69 18.12
CA ASN A 63 -0.69 2.35 18.41
C ASN A 63 0.26 1.53 19.29
N ASN A 64 -0.18 0.35 19.72
CA ASN A 64 0.48 -0.54 20.66
C ASN A 64 0.76 -1.94 20.08
N SER A 65 0.63 -2.10 18.76
CA SER A 65 0.92 -3.36 18.08
C SER A 65 1.75 -3.18 16.80
N GLY A 66 2.36 -4.29 16.40
CA GLY A 66 2.99 -4.46 15.10
C GLY A 66 2.04 -5.20 14.16
N GLY A 67 2.38 -5.22 12.88
CA GLY A 67 1.63 -5.97 11.89
C GLY A 67 1.91 -5.53 10.46
N ILE A 68 0.97 -5.88 9.59
CA ILE A 68 1.01 -5.63 8.16
C ILE A 68 -0.13 -4.70 7.78
N TYR A 69 0.13 -3.84 6.80
CA TYR A 69 -0.88 -2.97 6.23
C TYR A 69 -0.80 -2.94 4.71
N LEU A 70 -1.96 -2.76 4.09
CA LEU A 70 -2.18 -2.68 2.66
C LEU A 70 -2.87 -1.35 2.36
N PHE A 71 -2.25 -0.53 1.52
CA PHE A 71 -2.96 0.58 0.87
C PHE A 71 -3.66 0.08 -0.38
N SER A 72 -4.93 0.45 -0.54
CA SER A 72 -5.75 0.16 -1.72
C SER A 72 -6.48 1.41 -2.18
N ILE A 73 -6.60 1.58 -3.49
CA ILE A 73 -7.42 2.64 -4.11
C ILE A 73 -8.81 2.04 -4.33
N LYS A 74 -9.86 2.61 -3.75
CA LYS A 74 -11.23 2.10 -3.92
C LYS A 74 -12.04 3.01 -4.84
N CYS A 75 -12.48 2.47 -5.97
CA CYS A 75 -13.39 3.20 -6.85
C CYS A 75 -14.84 3.06 -6.33
N PRO A 76 -15.57 4.17 -6.15
CA PRO A 76 -16.93 4.15 -5.59
C PRO A 76 -17.99 3.62 -6.58
N LEU A 77 -17.66 3.46 -7.86
CA LEU A 77 -18.64 3.09 -8.89
C LEU A 77 -19.04 1.60 -8.83
N ILE A 78 -18.08 0.70 -8.61
CA ILE A 78 -18.34 -0.74 -8.46
C ILE A 78 -17.59 -1.26 -7.21
N PRO A 79 -18.12 -0.97 -6.01
CA PRO A 79 -17.47 -1.34 -4.76
C PRO A 79 -17.12 -2.83 -4.70
N GLY A 80 -15.92 -3.15 -4.19
CA GLY A 80 -15.46 -4.54 -4.01
C GLY A 80 -14.90 -5.22 -5.27
N MET A 81 -15.25 -4.76 -6.48
CA MET A 81 -14.64 -5.25 -7.72
C MET A 81 -13.55 -4.31 -8.25
N THR A 82 -13.68 -3.01 -7.97
CA THR A 82 -12.74 -1.98 -8.41
C THR A 82 -11.93 -1.42 -7.24
N ASP A 83 -11.46 -2.34 -6.39
CA ASP A 83 -10.51 -2.08 -5.32
C ASP A 83 -9.11 -2.50 -5.81
N PHE A 84 -8.20 -1.54 -5.89
CA PHE A 84 -6.89 -1.71 -6.51
C PHE A 84 -5.80 -1.73 -5.43
N PRO A 85 -5.23 -2.89 -5.08
CA PRO A 85 -4.16 -2.97 -4.08
C PRO A 85 -2.91 -2.24 -4.60
N ALA A 86 -2.35 -1.33 -3.81
CA ALA A 86 -1.32 -0.41 -4.26
C ALA A 86 0.04 -0.66 -3.60
N TYR A 87 0.05 -0.87 -2.29
CA TYR A 87 1.27 -0.99 -1.50
C TYR A 87 1.07 -1.87 -0.28
N ILE A 88 1.97 -2.81 -0.05
CA ILE A 88 2.08 -3.54 1.23
C ILE A 88 3.27 -3.02 2.01
N GLY A 89 3.07 -2.80 3.30
CA GLY A 89 4.17 -2.53 4.21
C GLY A 89 3.93 -3.15 5.57
N ARG A 90 4.92 -2.98 6.44
CA ARG A 90 4.88 -3.49 7.81
C ARG A 90 5.28 -2.46 8.83
N ALA A 91 4.94 -2.74 10.08
CA ALA A 91 5.52 -2.10 11.26
C ALA A 91 5.84 -3.16 12.31
N LYS A 92 7.08 -3.16 12.81
CA LYS A 92 7.42 -3.92 14.02
C LYS A 92 6.91 -3.16 15.24
N LEU A 93 6.48 -3.88 16.28
CA LEU A 93 6.25 -3.27 17.59
C LEU A 93 7.60 -3.06 18.27
N THR A 94 7.93 -1.81 18.57
CA THR A 94 9.06 -1.41 19.43
C THR A 94 8.62 -0.26 20.31
N GLU A 95 9.45 0.16 21.27
CA GLU A 95 9.18 1.36 22.09
C GLU A 95 8.89 2.61 21.23
N GLY A 96 9.48 2.69 20.04
CA GLY A 96 9.36 3.82 19.14
C GLY A 96 8.54 3.57 17.87
N GLN A 97 7.94 2.40 17.66
CA GLN A 97 7.23 2.07 16.41
C GLN A 97 6.01 1.18 16.66
N SER A 98 4.96 1.43 15.88
CA SER A 98 3.71 0.66 15.82
C SER A 98 3.08 0.85 14.44
N ILE A 99 2.04 0.08 14.11
CA ILE A 99 1.32 0.22 12.84
C ILE A 99 0.82 1.67 12.67
N ARG A 100 0.11 2.23 13.67
CA ARG A 100 -0.42 3.61 13.59
C ARG A 100 0.69 4.61 13.30
N LYS A 101 1.81 4.53 14.04
CA LYS A 101 2.93 5.47 13.85
C LYS A 101 3.49 5.35 12.44
N ARG A 102 3.73 4.12 11.97
CA ARG A 102 4.30 3.87 10.65
C ARG A 102 3.40 4.36 9.52
N CYS A 103 2.08 4.16 9.64
CA CYS A 103 1.11 4.67 8.68
C CYS A 103 1.10 6.21 8.68
N ARG A 104 1.05 6.85 9.86
CA ARG A 104 1.08 8.32 9.97
C ARG A 104 2.35 8.96 9.40
N GLU A 105 3.50 8.28 9.53
CA GLU A 105 4.77 8.73 8.96
C GLU A 105 4.66 8.98 7.45
N TYR A 106 3.92 8.16 6.68
CA TYR A 106 3.79 8.37 5.23
C TYR A 106 3.14 9.70 4.87
N PHE A 107 2.07 10.07 5.56
CA PHE A 107 1.43 11.37 5.36
C PHE A 107 2.35 12.51 5.79
N THR A 108 3.04 12.39 6.93
CA THR A 108 3.97 13.43 7.40
C THR A 108 5.12 13.65 6.41
N LYS A 109 5.69 12.56 5.89
CA LYS A 109 6.76 12.60 4.88
C LYS A 109 6.27 13.17 3.55
N TRP A 110 5.08 12.76 3.10
CA TRP A 110 4.41 13.33 1.94
C TRP A 110 4.21 14.84 2.08
N PHE A 111 3.67 15.29 3.22
CA PHE A 111 3.44 16.71 3.50
C PHE A 111 4.74 17.52 3.49
N ARG A 112 5.84 16.93 3.95
CA ARG A 112 7.19 17.54 3.95
C ARG A 112 7.95 17.38 2.63
N SER A 113 7.35 16.72 1.63
CA SER A 113 8.00 16.36 0.37
C SER A 113 9.30 15.53 0.54
N ASP A 114 9.38 14.70 1.58
CA ASP A 114 10.56 13.89 1.88
C ASP A 114 10.44 12.40 1.46
N GLU A 115 11.56 11.88 0.97
CA GLU A 115 12.01 10.47 0.96
C GLU A 115 11.20 9.32 0.31
N ARG A 116 9.97 9.44 -0.20
CA ARG A 116 9.31 8.28 -0.88
C ARG A 116 8.48 8.61 -2.13
N PRO A 117 9.11 8.77 -3.30
CA PRO A 117 8.43 9.22 -4.52
C PRO A 117 7.18 8.43 -4.90
N LYS A 118 7.17 7.10 -4.72
CA LYS A 118 6.00 6.27 -5.07
C LYS A 118 4.82 6.45 -4.10
N ILE A 119 5.06 6.42 -2.79
CA ILE A 119 3.99 6.68 -1.81
C ILE A 119 3.49 8.12 -1.92
N THR A 120 4.39 9.08 -2.12
CA THR A 120 4.03 10.48 -2.38
C THR A 120 3.14 10.59 -3.62
N ARG A 121 3.48 9.87 -4.70
CA ARG A 121 2.65 9.79 -5.91
C ARG A 121 1.28 9.16 -5.63
N LEU A 122 1.23 8.07 -4.84
CA LEU A 122 0.00 7.39 -4.45
C LEU A 122 -0.95 8.36 -3.73
N ILE A 123 -0.43 9.07 -2.72
CA ILE A 123 -1.19 10.04 -1.93
C ILE A 123 -1.63 11.23 -2.80
N ASN A 124 -0.73 11.80 -3.61
CA ASN A 124 -1.04 12.97 -4.46
C ASN A 124 -2.19 12.73 -5.44
N TYR A 125 -2.26 11.55 -6.04
CA TYR A 125 -3.20 11.28 -7.13
C TYR A 125 -4.44 10.52 -6.70
N TRP A 126 -4.38 9.76 -5.60
CA TRP A 126 -5.49 8.91 -5.15
C TRP A 126 -5.82 9.05 -3.66
N GLY A 127 -5.21 10.00 -2.93
CA GLY A 127 -5.36 10.14 -1.49
C GLY A 127 -6.81 10.17 -0.98
N LYS A 128 -7.71 10.84 -1.71
CA LYS A 128 -9.14 10.93 -1.38
C LYS A 128 -9.90 9.61 -1.45
N ASP A 129 -9.39 8.69 -2.26
CA ASP A 129 -9.96 7.35 -2.49
C ASP A 129 -9.02 6.25 -1.95
N LEU A 130 -8.07 6.63 -1.09
CA LEU A 130 -7.08 5.73 -0.52
C LEU A 130 -7.59 5.15 0.80
N TYR A 131 -7.54 3.83 0.89
CA TYR A 131 -7.93 3.06 2.07
C TYR A 131 -6.73 2.30 2.61
N LEU A 132 -6.73 2.12 3.93
CA LEU A 132 -5.73 1.38 4.67
C LEU A 132 -6.42 0.17 5.32
N SER A 133 -6.06 -1.03 4.87
CA SER A 133 -6.41 -2.29 5.54
C SER A 133 -5.22 -2.75 6.37
N PHE A 134 -5.45 -3.24 7.59
CA PHE A 134 -4.38 -3.73 8.45
C PHE A 134 -4.79 -4.95 9.28
N ILE A 135 -3.78 -5.72 9.66
CA ILE A 135 -3.87 -6.84 10.59
C ILE A 135 -2.74 -6.76 11.60
N GLU A 136 -3.05 -7.02 12.86
CA GLU A 136 -2.08 -7.09 13.95
C GLU A 136 -1.38 -8.44 13.94
N ILE A 137 -0.07 -8.43 14.20
CA ILE A 137 0.74 -9.64 14.33
C ILE A 137 1.65 -9.43 15.53
N GLU A 138 1.65 -10.38 16.45
CA GLU A 138 2.39 -10.25 17.71
C GLU A 138 3.90 -10.36 17.49
N GLU A 139 4.32 -11.36 16.71
CA GLU A 139 5.74 -11.68 16.53
C GLU A 139 6.40 -10.85 15.43
N ASN A 140 7.42 -10.08 15.83
CA ASN A 140 8.12 -9.16 14.94
C ASN A 140 8.84 -9.85 13.76
N ASP A 141 9.21 -11.11 13.90
CA ASP A 141 9.88 -11.86 12.85
C ASP A 141 8.89 -12.41 11.83
N ASP A 142 7.70 -12.82 12.28
CA ASP A 142 6.57 -13.17 11.41
C ASP A 142 6.15 -11.98 10.54
N ILE A 143 6.07 -10.78 11.13
CA ILE A 143 5.80 -9.53 10.41
C ILE A 143 6.78 -9.32 9.24
N VAL A 144 8.08 -9.56 9.48
CA VAL A 144 9.12 -9.39 8.44
C VAL A 144 8.97 -10.45 7.36
N HIS A 145 8.71 -11.68 7.78
CA HIS A 145 8.60 -12.83 6.90
C HIS A 145 7.41 -12.70 5.96
N PHE A 146 6.22 -12.44 6.50
CA PHE A 146 4.99 -12.31 5.74
C PHE A 146 5.01 -11.07 4.83
N GLU A 147 5.55 -9.92 5.28
CA GLU A 147 5.75 -8.75 4.40
C GLU A 147 6.58 -9.15 3.18
N LYS A 148 7.71 -9.82 3.42
CA LYS A 148 8.60 -10.25 2.35
C LYS A 148 7.88 -11.14 1.33
N TYR A 149 7.16 -12.15 1.82
CA TYR A 149 6.44 -13.09 0.97
C TYR A 149 5.34 -12.41 0.16
N LEU A 150 4.52 -11.57 0.80
CA LEU A 150 3.47 -10.82 0.13
C LEU A 150 4.02 -9.89 -0.96
N ILE A 151 5.08 -9.13 -0.69
CA ILE A 151 5.68 -8.23 -1.70
C ILE A 151 6.23 -9.02 -2.88
N ASN A 152 6.94 -10.13 -2.62
CA ASN A 152 7.49 -10.97 -3.66
C ASN A 152 6.39 -11.65 -4.50
N SER A 153 5.30 -12.09 -3.88
CA SER A 153 4.19 -12.74 -4.58
C SER A 153 3.36 -11.77 -5.41
N LEU A 154 3.03 -10.59 -4.86
CA LEU A 154 2.02 -9.70 -5.45
C LEU A 154 2.61 -8.62 -6.36
N LEU A 155 3.89 -8.28 -6.20
CA LEU A 155 4.60 -7.30 -7.03
C LEU A 155 3.84 -5.96 -7.18
N LEU A 156 3.26 -5.48 -6.09
CA LEU A 156 2.38 -4.32 -6.11
C LEU A 156 3.09 -3.05 -6.61
N PRO A 157 2.38 -2.17 -7.34
CA PRO A 157 2.99 -1.09 -8.13
C PRO A 157 3.80 -0.07 -7.32
N PHE A 158 3.40 0.17 -6.06
CA PHE A 158 4.03 1.19 -5.22
C PHE A 158 5.06 0.62 -4.24
N ASN A 159 5.32 -0.69 -4.26
CA ASN A 159 6.44 -1.28 -3.53
C ASN A 159 7.76 -0.98 -4.26
N ASP A 160 8.65 -0.21 -3.62
CA ASP A 160 9.94 0.19 -4.20
C ASP A 160 11.00 -0.89 -4.10
N LYS A 161 11.02 -1.62 -2.99
CA LYS A 161 12.00 -2.66 -2.72
C LYS A 161 11.31 -4.00 -2.76
N ILE A 162 11.66 -4.78 -3.77
CA ILE A 162 11.37 -6.22 -3.81
C ILE A 162 12.45 -6.90 -2.95
N PRO A 163 12.07 -7.61 -1.88
CA PRO A 163 13.05 -8.18 -0.96
C PRO A 163 13.87 -9.34 -1.55
N ASP A 164 13.30 -10.12 -2.46
CA ASP A 164 14.03 -11.20 -3.12
C ASP A 164 14.90 -10.68 -4.26
N LYS A 165 16.18 -11.08 -4.24
CA LYS A 165 17.18 -10.58 -5.18
C LYS A 165 17.02 -11.18 -6.58
N GLU A 166 16.68 -12.46 -6.69
CA GLU A 166 16.51 -13.11 -7.99
C GLU A 166 15.30 -12.51 -8.72
N ILE A 167 14.21 -12.29 -7.99
CA ILE A 167 13.01 -11.61 -8.51
C ILE A 167 13.36 -10.16 -8.91
N GLN A 168 14.13 -9.47 -8.07
CA GLN A 168 14.56 -8.10 -8.36
C GLN A 168 15.40 -8.02 -9.65
N ASP A 169 16.36 -8.94 -9.82
CA ASP A 169 17.25 -8.97 -10.97
C ASP A 169 16.50 -9.36 -12.25
N ALA A 170 15.56 -10.31 -12.17
CA ALA A 170 14.68 -10.68 -13.27
C ALA A 170 13.85 -9.48 -13.77
N ILE A 171 13.26 -8.70 -12.86
CA ILE A 171 12.47 -7.52 -13.24
C ILE A 171 13.31 -6.45 -13.91
N LYS A 172 14.53 -6.20 -13.43
CA LYS A 172 15.44 -5.20 -14.02
C LYS A 172 15.85 -5.56 -15.43
N ALA A 173 16.03 -6.85 -15.74
CA ALA A 173 16.45 -7.31 -17.07
C ALA A 173 15.47 -6.92 -18.18
N PHE A 174 14.17 -6.79 -17.88
CA PHE A 174 13.13 -6.38 -18.84
C PHE A 174 12.83 -4.88 -18.85
N GLN A 175 13.51 -4.09 -18.00
CA GLN A 175 13.37 -2.63 -17.94
C GLN A 175 14.52 -1.89 -18.63
N GLN A 176 15.44 -2.62 -19.27
CA GLN A 176 16.49 -2.09 -20.14
C GLN A 176 16.00 -1.94 -21.58
#